data_AF-A0A8R1IDV9-F1
#
_entry.id   AF-A0A8R1IDV9-F1
#
_cell.length_a   1.000
_cell.length_b   1.000
_cell.length_c   1.000
_cell.angle_alpha   90.00
_cell.angle_beta   90.00
_cell.angle_gamma   90.00
#
_symmetry.space_group_name_H-M   'P 1'
#
loop_
_entity.id
_entity.type
_entity.pdbx_description
1 polymer ?
#
loop_
_entity_poly.entity_id
_entity_poly.type
_entity_poly.pdbx_seq_one_letter_code
_entity_poly.pdbx_strand_id
1 'polypeptide(L)'
;MPLQMFTETLKKTLNSKDRKEKLMAAELFLGIVQGLKHRTFVEQNAFWTEMTPRLNEFFNVMDEAEDAWTVAIKSVLYQDSDLRRLWWFIESLITGVKKTTTTNDVVQAFRLRCLLFRRWRYGEIVKRVVAIAWSKLPFSITDSLRNAIACVLRSSTLVRETNATASLVNVDSRFYPETLDETMRKFIEQIPMLKVDNEGTVKSSRSDPTLTSFRERETGRRRSSSPAMSENKM
;
A
#
# COMPACT_ATOMS: atom_id res chain seq x y z
N MET A 1 -17.73 27.00 -1.01
CA MET A 1 -19.01 26.34 -1.32
C MET A 1 -18.87 24.92 -1.92
N PRO A 2 -18.15 24.65 -3.03
CA PRO A 2 -18.16 23.30 -3.63
C PRO A 2 -17.60 22.19 -2.73
N LEU A 3 -16.47 22.43 -2.06
CA LEU A 3 -15.83 21.45 -1.18
C LEU A 3 -16.73 21.06 0.01
N GLN A 4 -17.42 22.02 0.61
CA GLN A 4 -18.34 21.76 1.71
C GLN A 4 -19.49 20.86 1.26
N MET A 5 -20.10 21.14 0.11
CA MET A 5 -21.17 20.30 -0.45
C MET A 5 -20.69 18.86 -0.68
N PHE A 6 -19.53 18.67 -1.31
CA PHE A 6 -18.98 17.33 -1.52
C PHE A 6 -18.64 16.61 -0.20
N THR A 7 -18.13 17.35 0.78
CA THR A 7 -17.80 16.80 2.10
C THR A 7 -19.08 16.40 2.85
N GLU A 8 -20.15 17.19 2.78
CA GLU A 8 -21.46 16.81 3.33
C GLU A 8 -22.06 15.59 2.64
N THR A 9 -21.96 15.51 1.31
CA THR A 9 -22.41 14.33 0.56
C THR A 9 -21.62 13.09 0.98
N LEU A 10 -20.29 13.20 1.11
CA LEU A 10 -19.45 12.10 1.59
C LEU A 10 -19.86 11.65 3.01
N LYS A 11 -20.16 12.57 3.92
CA LYS A 11 -20.64 12.21 5.27
C LYS A 11 -21.94 11.42 5.22
N LYS A 12 -22.88 11.84 4.36
CA LYS A 12 -24.16 11.15 4.20
C LYS A 12 -23.97 9.74 3.66
N THR A 13 -23.14 9.57 2.63
CA THR A 13 -22.92 8.27 1.99
C THR A 13 -22.15 7.30 2.89
N LEU A 14 -21.23 7.78 3.74
CA LEU A 14 -20.54 6.93 4.72
C LEU A 14 -21.49 6.29 5.74
N ASN A 15 -22.62 6.95 6.05
CA ASN A 15 -23.63 6.42 6.99
C ASN A 15 -24.67 5.51 6.31
N SER A 16 -24.60 5.36 4.99
CA SER A 16 -25.57 4.59 4.25
C SER A 16 -25.35 3.09 4.38
N LYS A 17 -26.46 2.35 4.39
CA LYS A 17 -26.45 0.89 4.29
C LYS A 17 -26.39 0.42 2.84
N ASP A 18 -26.70 1.28 1.86
CA ASP A 18 -26.68 0.90 0.45
C ASP A 18 -25.24 0.76 -0.06
N ARG A 19 -24.93 -0.43 -0.58
CA ARG A 19 -23.66 -0.74 -1.24
C ARG A 19 -23.29 0.28 -2.31
N LYS A 20 -24.23 0.72 -3.15
CA LYS A 20 -23.94 1.68 -4.23
C LYS A 20 -23.49 3.02 -3.68
N GLU A 21 -24.08 3.46 -2.58
CA GLU A 21 -23.67 4.69 -1.90
C GLU A 21 -22.30 4.55 -1.22
N LYS A 22 -21.99 3.37 -0.65
CA LYS A 22 -20.64 3.07 -0.10
C LYS A 22 -19.56 3.08 -1.20
N LEU A 23 -19.88 2.61 -2.41
CA LEU A 23 -18.98 2.67 -3.57
C LEU A 23 -18.78 4.11 -4.05
N MET A 24 -19.88 4.87 -4.18
CA MET A 24 -19.83 6.30 -4.50
C MET A 24 -19.03 7.10 -3.46
N ALA A 25 -19.12 6.73 -2.17
CA ALA A 25 -18.33 7.33 -1.11
C ALA A 25 -16.82 7.18 -1.35
N ALA A 26 -16.36 6.03 -1.87
CA ALA A 26 -14.95 5.81 -2.19
C ALA A 26 -14.47 6.74 -3.32
N GLU A 27 -15.30 6.91 -4.36
CA GLU A 27 -15.01 7.81 -5.48
C GLU A 27 -15.02 9.29 -5.06
N LEU A 28 -16.00 9.69 -4.26
CA LEU A 28 -16.07 11.03 -3.67
C LEU A 28 -14.86 11.30 -2.79
N PHE A 29 -14.49 10.36 -1.93
CA PHE A 29 -13.29 10.45 -1.09
C PHE A 29 -12.04 10.66 -1.95
N LEU A 30 -11.84 9.85 -3.00
CA LEU A 30 -10.72 9.98 -3.90
C LEU A 30 -10.66 11.39 -4.53
N GLY A 31 -11.77 11.85 -5.10
CA GLY A 31 -11.84 13.17 -5.75
C GLY A 31 -11.61 14.33 -4.79
N ILE A 32 -12.20 14.27 -3.59
CA ILE A 32 -12.02 15.29 -2.55
C ILE A 32 -10.56 15.35 -2.12
N VAL A 33 -9.96 14.21 -1.78
CA VAL A 33 -8.58 14.17 -1.27
C VAL A 33 -7.56 14.61 -2.33
N GLN A 34 -7.77 14.23 -3.59
CA GLN A 34 -6.94 14.73 -4.69
C GLN A 34 -7.13 16.24 -4.91
N GLY A 35 -8.32 16.79 -4.67
CA GLY A 35 -8.58 18.24 -4.73
C GLY A 35 -8.02 19.03 -3.55
N LEU A 36 -7.94 18.42 -2.35
CA LEU A 36 -7.41 19.05 -1.13
C LEU A 36 -5.95 19.46 -1.27
N LYS A 37 -5.19 18.87 -2.21
CA LYS A 37 -3.80 19.24 -2.47
C LYS A 37 -3.62 20.73 -2.86
N HIS A 38 -4.67 21.38 -3.36
CA HIS A 38 -4.63 22.80 -3.75
C HIS A 38 -5.19 23.74 -2.67
N ARG A 39 -5.54 23.23 -1.49
CA ARG A 39 -6.13 24.01 -0.39
C ARG A 39 -5.08 24.45 0.63
N THR A 40 -5.45 25.43 1.44
CA THR A 40 -4.61 25.91 2.54
C THR A 40 -4.45 24.84 3.63
N PHE A 41 -3.40 24.95 4.45
CA PHE A 41 -3.20 24.04 5.59
C PHE A 41 -4.38 24.10 6.57
N VAL A 42 -4.95 25.29 6.82
CA VAL A 42 -6.09 25.47 7.72
C VAL A 42 -7.31 24.68 7.24
N GLU A 43 -7.63 24.77 5.95
CA GLU A 43 -8.73 24.00 5.34
C GLU A 43 -8.46 22.49 5.37
N GLN A 44 -7.23 22.06 5.07
CA GLN A 44 -6.85 20.64 5.11
C GLN A 44 -6.95 20.08 6.53
N ASN A 45 -6.43 20.81 7.52
CA ASN A 45 -6.46 20.40 8.92
C ASN A 45 -7.91 20.31 9.44
N ALA A 46 -8.76 21.28 9.10
CA ALA A 46 -10.17 21.24 9.46
C ALA A 46 -10.88 20.02 8.84
N PHE A 47 -10.65 19.76 7.55
CA PHE A 47 -11.20 18.58 6.86
C PHE A 47 -10.76 17.28 7.53
N TRP A 48 -9.46 17.09 7.76
CA TRP A 48 -8.96 15.83 8.32
C TRP A 48 -9.34 15.63 9.78
N THR A 49 -9.41 16.70 10.57
CA THR A 49 -9.88 16.64 11.97
C THR A 49 -11.32 16.14 12.03
N GLU A 50 -12.16 16.58 11.09
CA GLU A 50 -13.56 16.17 11.04
C GLU A 50 -13.76 14.78 10.41
N MET A 51 -13.04 14.47 9.33
CA MET A 51 -13.28 13.26 8.54
C MET A 51 -12.60 12.02 9.10
N THR A 52 -11.45 12.16 9.76
CA THR A 52 -10.68 11.03 10.28
C THR A 52 -11.48 10.13 11.24
N PRO A 53 -12.21 10.67 12.25
CA PRO A 53 -13.04 9.84 13.12
C PRO A 53 -14.12 9.06 12.36
N ARG A 54 -14.82 9.72 11.43
CA ARG A 54 -15.89 9.10 10.63
C ARG A 54 -15.39 7.98 9.73
N LEU A 55 -14.26 8.21 9.05
CA LEU A 55 -13.64 7.19 8.22
C LEU A 55 -13.22 5.98 9.06
N ASN A 56 -12.71 6.20 10.28
CA ASN A 56 -12.36 5.10 11.18
C ASN A 56 -13.57 4.26 11.60
N GLU A 57 -14.67 4.90 11.96
CA GLU A 57 -15.92 4.21 12.31
C GLU A 57 -16.44 3.43 11.11
N PHE A 58 -16.48 4.06 9.93
CA PHE A 58 -16.90 3.43 8.69
C PHE A 58 -16.06 2.18 8.35
N PHE A 59 -14.72 2.27 8.40
CA PHE A 59 -13.85 1.14 8.11
C PHE A 59 -14.00 -0.03 9.11
N ASN A 60 -14.52 0.21 10.31
CA ASN A 60 -14.74 -0.86 11.28
C ASN A 60 -15.99 -1.69 10.99
N VAL A 61 -16.93 -1.16 10.20
CA VAL A 61 -18.21 -1.80 9.88
C VAL A 61 -18.38 -2.06 8.38
N MET A 62 -17.38 -1.73 7.57
CA MET A 62 -17.41 -1.88 6.12
C MET A 62 -17.14 -3.32 5.69
N ASP A 63 -18.03 -3.86 4.88
CA ASP A 63 -18.03 -5.23 4.36
C ASP A 63 -18.05 -5.28 2.83
N GLU A 64 -19.00 -4.59 2.18
CA GLU A 64 -19.34 -4.81 0.76
C GLU A 64 -18.65 -3.86 -0.24
N ALA A 65 -17.77 -2.98 0.26
CA ALA A 65 -17.07 -1.96 -0.53
C ALA A 65 -15.54 -1.95 -0.32
N GLU A 66 -14.99 -3.00 0.29
CA GLU A 66 -13.56 -3.08 0.66
C GLU A 66 -12.64 -2.84 -0.55
N ASP A 67 -12.92 -3.48 -1.69
CA ASP A 67 -12.08 -3.37 -2.90
C ASP A 67 -12.04 -1.94 -3.45
N ALA A 68 -13.20 -1.28 -3.54
CA ALA A 68 -13.29 0.09 -4.04
C ALA A 68 -12.53 1.06 -3.13
N TRP A 69 -12.67 0.90 -1.81
CA TRP A 69 -11.93 1.70 -0.84
C TRP A 69 -10.44 1.40 -0.85
N THR A 70 -10.05 0.15 -1.05
CA THR A 70 -8.64 -0.25 -1.22
C THR A 70 -8.04 0.45 -2.44
N VAL A 71 -8.75 0.47 -3.57
CA VAL A 71 -8.32 1.18 -4.79
C VAL A 71 -8.24 2.69 -4.56
N ALA A 72 -9.25 3.30 -3.96
CA ALA A 72 -9.28 4.73 -3.67
C ALA A 72 -8.12 5.16 -2.76
N ILE A 73 -7.90 4.44 -1.65
CA ILE A 73 -6.82 4.73 -0.70
C ILE A 73 -5.45 4.53 -1.35
N LYS A 74 -5.24 3.44 -2.09
CA LYS A 74 -3.99 3.21 -2.82
C LYS A 74 -3.73 4.31 -3.86
N SER A 75 -4.77 4.80 -4.52
CA SER A 75 -4.64 5.88 -5.49
C SER A 75 -4.22 7.18 -4.82
N VAL A 76 -4.81 7.52 -3.66
CA VAL A 76 -4.42 8.66 -2.84
C VAL A 76 -2.98 8.54 -2.32
N LEU A 77 -2.57 7.36 -1.85
CA LEU A 77 -1.26 7.17 -1.22
C LEU A 77 -0.11 6.97 -2.22
N TYR A 78 -0.37 6.44 -3.42
CA TYR A 78 0.70 6.06 -4.37
C TYR A 78 0.87 7.04 -5.53
N GLN A 79 -0.14 7.83 -5.86
CA GLN A 79 -0.12 8.73 -7.01
C GLN A 79 0.54 10.07 -6.64
N ASP A 80 1.87 10.15 -6.72
CA ASP A 80 2.73 11.34 -6.55
C ASP A 80 2.38 12.31 -5.41
N SER A 81 1.62 11.83 -4.44
CA SER A 81 1.07 12.65 -3.38
C SER A 81 2.12 12.80 -2.29
N ASP A 82 2.30 14.03 -1.83
CA ASP A 82 3.11 14.31 -0.65
C ASP A 82 2.39 13.75 0.57
N LEU A 83 2.87 12.62 1.09
CA LEU A 83 2.22 11.92 2.21
C LEU A 83 2.20 12.76 3.48
N ARG A 84 3.06 13.79 3.60
CA ARG A 84 3.03 14.73 4.72
C ARG A 84 1.69 15.46 4.83
N ARG A 85 1.02 15.68 3.70
CA ARG A 85 -0.32 16.30 3.63
C ARG A 85 -1.44 15.34 4.02
N LEU A 86 -1.16 14.05 3.98
CA LEU A 86 -2.08 12.96 4.31
C LEU A 86 -1.76 12.33 5.66
N TRP A 87 -0.88 12.97 6.44
CA TRP A 87 -0.37 12.44 7.71
C TRP A 87 -1.48 12.02 8.67
N TRP A 88 -2.51 12.86 8.86
CA TRP A 88 -3.65 12.54 9.74
C TRP A 88 -4.33 11.22 9.34
N PHE A 89 -4.49 11.00 8.04
CA PHE A 89 -5.12 9.80 7.51
C PHE A 89 -4.22 8.56 7.66
N ILE A 90 -2.93 8.70 7.39
CA ILE A 90 -1.95 7.62 7.57
C ILE A 90 -1.88 7.21 9.04
N GLU A 91 -1.77 8.17 9.96
CA GLU A 91 -1.76 7.91 11.40
C GLU A 91 -3.04 7.25 11.88
N SER A 92 -4.17 7.67 11.33
CA SER A 92 -5.46 7.06 11.59
C SER A 92 -5.49 5.58 11.19
N LEU A 93 -4.97 5.24 10.01
CA LEU A 93 -4.86 3.85 9.56
C LEU A 93 -3.93 3.04 10.47
N ILE A 94 -2.74 3.57 10.77
CA ILE A 94 -1.76 2.93 11.66
C ILE A 94 -2.33 2.69 13.06
N THR A 95 -2.96 3.71 13.64
CA THR A 95 -3.59 3.63 14.96
C THR A 95 -4.73 2.61 14.96
N GLY A 96 -5.51 2.55 13.88
CA GLY A 96 -6.55 1.56 13.70
C GLY A 96 -6.01 0.13 13.75
N VAL A 97 -4.95 -0.18 13.00
CA VAL A 97 -4.32 -1.53 13.03
C VAL A 97 -3.81 -1.89 14.43
N LYS A 98 -3.27 -0.91 15.17
CA LYS A 98 -2.81 -1.15 16.55
C LYS A 98 -3.95 -1.43 17.52
N LYS A 99 -5.04 -0.65 17.45
CA LYS A 99 -6.15 -0.69 18.41
C LYS A 99 -7.06 -1.92 18.26
N THR A 100 -7.23 -2.42 17.04
CA THR A 100 -8.08 -3.59 16.79
C THR A 100 -7.51 -4.81 17.51
N THR A 101 -8.29 -5.32 18.48
CA THR A 101 -8.11 -6.62 19.13
C THR A 101 -8.32 -7.75 18.12
N THR A 102 -7.84 -8.96 18.48
CA THR A 102 -7.90 -10.21 17.69
C THR A 102 -9.29 -10.61 17.16
N THR A 103 -10.36 -9.92 17.57
CA THR A 103 -11.74 -10.20 17.13
C THR A 103 -12.11 -9.62 15.76
N ASN A 104 -11.31 -8.70 15.19
CA ASN A 104 -11.62 -8.11 13.88
C ASN A 104 -10.42 -8.16 12.91
N ASP A 105 -9.99 -9.38 12.59
CA ASP A 105 -8.86 -9.68 11.69
C ASP A 105 -9.06 -9.13 10.27
N VAL A 106 -10.30 -9.12 9.77
CA VAL A 106 -10.62 -8.64 8.40
C VAL A 106 -10.36 -7.14 8.29
N VAL A 107 -10.81 -6.34 9.27
CA VAL A 107 -10.56 -4.89 9.31
C VAL A 107 -9.06 -4.60 9.46
N GLN A 108 -8.35 -5.41 10.24
CA GLN A 108 -6.88 -5.32 10.34
C GLN A 108 -6.20 -5.58 8.99
N ALA A 109 -6.61 -6.64 8.30
CA ALA A 109 -6.09 -7.00 6.99
C ALA A 109 -6.33 -5.88 5.98
N PHE A 110 -7.54 -5.32 5.93
CA PHE A 110 -7.90 -4.19 5.07
C PHE A 110 -6.98 -2.98 5.31
N ARG A 111 -6.85 -2.54 6.57
CA ARG A 111 -6.01 -1.38 6.92
C ARG A 111 -4.53 -1.61 6.57
N LEU A 112 -4.01 -2.82 6.80
CA LEU A 112 -2.63 -3.18 6.43
C LEU A 112 -2.42 -3.19 4.90
N ARG A 113 -3.38 -3.71 4.12
CA ARG A 113 -3.34 -3.69 2.64
C ARG A 113 -3.34 -2.28 2.05
N CYS A 114 -3.88 -1.31 2.78
CA CYS A 114 -3.84 0.09 2.39
C CYS A 114 -2.46 0.74 2.62
N LEU A 115 -1.66 0.22 3.55
CA LEU A 115 -0.37 0.79 3.97
C LEU A 115 0.84 0.14 3.25
N LEU A 116 0.72 -0.12 1.94
CA LEU A 116 1.79 -0.76 1.13
C LEU A 116 2.61 0.29 0.36
N PHE A 117 3.47 1.02 1.07
CA PHE A 117 4.28 2.06 0.45
C PHE A 117 5.32 1.48 -0.52
N ARG A 118 5.36 2.02 -1.74
CA ARG A 118 6.29 1.60 -2.82
C ARG A 118 7.50 2.54 -3.01
N ARG A 119 7.62 3.59 -2.19
CA ARG A 119 8.66 4.62 -2.36
C ARG A 119 9.54 4.72 -1.13
N TRP A 120 10.82 5.00 -1.33
CA TRP A 120 11.83 5.10 -0.28
C TRP A 120 11.66 6.31 0.66
N ARG A 121 10.97 7.37 0.20
CA ARG A 121 10.87 8.67 0.90
C ARG A 121 10.19 8.64 2.27
N TYR A 122 9.60 7.50 2.67
CA TYR A 122 8.77 7.38 3.87
C TYR A 122 9.20 6.20 4.76
N GLY A 123 10.51 5.99 4.89
CA GLY A 123 11.07 4.83 5.57
C GLY A 123 10.65 4.66 7.04
N GLU A 124 10.45 5.75 7.79
CA GLU A 124 10.00 5.67 9.19
C GLU A 124 8.57 5.13 9.29
N ILE A 125 7.66 5.58 8.42
CA ILE A 125 6.30 5.04 8.32
C ILE A 125 6.34 3.56 7.94
N VAL A 126 7.16 3.19 6.94
CA VAL A 126 7.33 1.79 6.52
C VAL A 126 7.82 0.92 7.68
N LYS A 127 8.84 1.36 8.44
CA LYS A 127 9.32 0.63 9.62
C LYS A 127 8.23 0.45 10.67
N ARG A 128 7.43 1.48 10.95
CA ARG A 128 6.33 1.39 11.91
C ARG A 128 5.29 0.37 11.46
N VAL A 129 4.92 0.35 10.18
CA VAL A 129 3.97 -0.62 9.63
C VAL A 129 4.55 -2.04 9.66
N VAL A 130 5.83 -2.22 9.32
CA VAL A 130 6.54 -3.50 9.41
C VAL A 130 6.61 -4.02 10.85
N ALA A 131 6.94 -3.16 11.82
CA ALA A 131 6.97 -3.54 13.24
C ALA A 131 5.58 -4.00 13.73
N ILE A 132 4.51 -3.33 13.29
CA ILE A 132 3.13 -3.75 13.59
C ILE A 132 2.85 -5.11 12.94
N ALA A 133 3.22 -5.31 11.67
CA ALA A 133 3.01 -6.56 10.97
C ALA A 133 3.72 -7.73 11.67
N TRP A 134 4.97 -7.53 12.11
CA TRP A 134 5.70 -8.51 12.92
C TRP A 134 5.03 -8.81 14.27
N SER A 135 4.54 -7.77 14.97
CA SER A 135 3.83 -7.97 16.25
C SER A 135 2.53 -8.76 16.10
N LYS A 136 1.88 -8.67 14.94
CA LYS A 136 0.60 -9.31 14.64
C LYS A 136 0.73 -10.70 14.02
N LEU A 137 1.87 -11.02 13.42
CA LEU A 137 2.12 -12.29 12.75
C LEU A 137 1.81 -13.52 13.64
N PRO A 138 2.26 -13.61 14.91
CA PRO A 138 1.99 -14.78 15.75
C PRO A 138 0.51 -14.99 16.06
N PHE A 139 -0.28 -13.92 16.05
CA PHE A 139 -1.70 -13.93 16.39
C PHE A 139 -2.60 -13.99 15.16
N SER A 140 -2.02 -14.10 13.96
CA SER A 140 -2.77 -14.11 12.71
C SER A 140 -3.44 -15.47 12.48
N ILE A 141 -4.76 -15.51 12.71
CA ILE A 141 -5.57 -16.73 12.53
C ILE A 141 -6.03 -16.84 11.07
N THR A 142 -6.45 -15.72 10.49
CA THR A 142 -7.01 -15.68 9.14
C THR A 142 -5.96 -15.55 8.03
N ASP A 143 -6.21 -16.21 6.90
CA ASP A 143 -5.35 -16.08 5.71
C ASP A 143 -5.36 -14.67 5.14
N SER A 144 -6.47 -13.95 5.30
CA SER A 144 -6.61 -12.56 4.87
C SER A 144 -5.61 -11.63 5.56
N LEU A 145 -5.42 -11.81 6.88
CA LEU A 145 -4.46 -11.06 7.68
C LEU A 145 -3.02 -11.52 7.41
N ARG A 146 -2.77 -12.82 7.31
CA ARG A 146 -1.46 -13.38 6.93
C ARG A 146 -0.99 -12.84 5.58
N ASN A 147 -1.87 -12.83 4.59
CA ASN A 147 -1.58 -12.29 3.26
C ASN A 147 -1.29 -10.78 3.32
N ALA A 148 -2.05 -10.02 4.12
CA ALA A 148 -1.80 -8.59 4.31
C ALA A 148 -0.42 -8.34 4.95
N ILE A 149 -0.06 -9.11 5.97
CA ILE A 149 1.25 -9.06 6.63
C ILE A 149 2.36 -9.41 5.63
N ALA A 150 2.22 -10.50 4.87
CA ALA A 150 3.19 -10.90 3.86
C ALA A 150 3.39 -9.80 2.79
N CYS A 151 2.31 -9.15 2.36
CA CYS A 151 2.36 -8.03 1.42
C CYS A 151 3.11 -6.82 1.99
N VAL A 152 2.92 -6.48 3.28
CA VAL A 152 3.66 -5.40 3.95
C VAL A 152 5.16 -5.72 4.00
N LEU A 153 5.52 -6.92 4.45
CA LEU A 153 6.92 -7.35 4.54
C LEU A 153 7.58 -7.31 3.15
N ARG A 154 6.95 -7.90 2.14
CA ARG A 154 7.41 -7.86 0.75
C ARG A 154 7.54 -6.43 0.20
N SER A 155 6.58 -5.56 0.50
CA SER A 155 6.63 -4.16 0.03
C SER A 155 7.84 -3.44 0.62
N SER A 156 8.14 -3.67 1.90
CA SER A 156 9.28 -3.02 2.57
C SER A 156 10.63 -3.43 1.99
N THR A 157 10.83 -4.73 1.72
CA THR A 157 12.07 -5.25 1.15
C THR A 157 12.24 -4.79 -0.30
N LEU A 158 11.16 -4.79 -1.08
CA LEU A 158 11.18 -4.32 -2.47
C LEU A 158 11.57 -2.83 -2.56
N VAL A 159 11.08 -1.99 -1.65
CA VAL A 159 11.49 -0.56 -1.60
C VAL A 159 12.99 -0.43 -1.36
N ARG A 160 13.58 -1.30 -0.53
CA ARG A 160 15.02 -1.27 -0.26
C ARG A 160 15.84 -1.72 -1.47
N GLU A 161 15.45 -2.82 -2.11
CA GLU A 161 16.17 -3.39 -3.27
C GLU A 161 16.10 -2.48 -4.50
N THR A 162 14.92 -1.95 -4.82
CA THR A 162 14.73 -1.06 -5.97
C THR A 162 15.51 0.25 -5.86
N ASN A 163 15.90 0.64 -4.65
CA ASN A 163 16.65 1.86 -4.38
C ASN A 163 18.09 1.57 -3.91
N ALA A 164 18.58 0.33 -4.05
CA ALA A 164 19.93 -0.07 -3.64
C ALA A 164 21.03 0.66 -4.42
N THR A 165 20.75 1.08 -5.66
CA THR A 165 21.68 1.83 -6.52
C THR A 165 21.64 3.34 -6.27
N ALA A 166 20.61 3.86 -5.60
CA ALA A 166 20.56 5.25 -5.21
C ALA A 166 21.50 5.43 -4.02
N SER A 167 22.53 6.26 -4.17
CA SER A 167 23.47 6.55 -3.09
C SER A 167 22.74 7.33 -1.97
N LEU A 168 22.19 6.63 -0.99
CA LEU A 168 21.51 7.22 0.16
C LEU A 168 22.50 7.79 1.18
N VAL A 169 23.67 8.27 0.74
CA VAL A 169 24.86 8.60 1.56
C VAL A 169 24.57 9.61 2.69
N ASN A 170 23.50 10.41 2.57
CA ASN A 170 23.08 11.41 3.56
C ASN A 170 21.75 11.08 4.26
N VAL A 171 21.26 9.84 4.19
CA VAL A 171 20.03 9.43 4.86
C VAL A 171 20.37 8.69 6.15
N ASP A 172 19.82 9.18 7.26
CA ASP A 172 19.94 8.56 8.58
C ASP A 172 19.42 7.11 8.53
N SER A 173 20.12 6.21 9.22
CA SER A 173 19.81 4.78 9.28
C SER A 173 18.39 4.48 9.75
N ARG A 174 17.81 5.39 10.54
CA ARG A 174 16.41 5.29 10.98
C ARG A 174 15.41 5.29 9.83
N PHE A 175 15.75 5.83 8.66
CA PHE A 175 14.86 5.87 7.49
C PHE A 175 15.08 4.72 6.49
N TYR A 176 15.99 3.78 6.74
CA TYR A 176 16.16 2.63 5.83
C TYR A 176 15.15 1.52 6.12
N PRO A 177 14.26 1.18 5.17
CA PRO A 177 13.42 -0.02 5.31
C PRO A 177 14.27 -1.28 5.49
N GLU A 178 13.68 -2.31 6.09
CA GLU A 178 14.35 -3.60 6.32
C GLU A 178 14.77 -4.24 4.99
N THR A 179 15.92 -4.89 4.99
CA THR A 179 16.39 -5.68 3.84
C THR A 179 15.72 -7.05 3.80
N LEU A 180 15.77 -7.71 2.65
CA LEU A 180 15.29 -9.08 2.52
C LEU A 180 16.06 -10.01 3.48
N ASP A 181 17.38 -9.87 3.57
CA ASP A 181 18.22 -10.69 4.45
C ASP A 181 17.87 -10.52 5.93
N GLU A 182 17.63 -9.28 6.37
CA GLU A 182 17.17 -9.00 7.74
C GLU A 182 15.81 -9.63 8.02
N THR A 183 14.89 -9.52 7.07
CA THR A 183 13.54 -10.11 7.17
C THR A 183 13.61 -11.64 7.27
N MET A 184 14.42 -12.26 6.40
CA MET A 184 14.62 -13.72 6.38
C MET A 184 15.30 -14.21 7.66
N ARG A 185 16.29 -13.47 8.18
CA ARG A 185 16.96 -13.80 9.44
C ARG A 185 15.97 -13.84 10.60
N LYS A 186 15.07 -12.85 10.70
CA LYS A 186 14.01 -12.84 11.73
C LYS A 186 13.07 -14.04 11.62
N PHE A 187 12.72 -14.45 10.40
CA PHE A 187 11.92 -15.68 10.20
C PHE A 187 12.67 -16.93 10.69
N ILE A 188 13.95 -17.07 10.36
CA ILE A 188 14.78 -18.20 10.80
C ILE A 188 14.93 -18.21 12.33
N GLU A 189 15.07 -17.05 12.96
CA GLU A 189 15.13 -16.94 14.42
C GLU A 189 13.81 -17.34 15.09
N GLN A 190 12.67 -16.97 14.51
CA GLN A 190 11.34 -17.31 15.05
C GLN A 190 10.89 -18.75 14.74
N ILE A 191 11.46 -19.39 13.73
CA ILE A 191 11.16 -20.77 13.36
C ILE A 191 12.48 -21.56 13.44
N PRO A 192 12.85 -22.06 14.64
CA PRO A 192 14.12 -22.75 14.84
C PRO A 192 14.35 -23.93 13.90
N MET A 193 13.29 -24.55 13.40
CA MET A 193 13.36 -25.68 12.45
C MET A 193 13.80 -25.28 11.04
N LEU A 194 13.85 -23.98 10.73
CA LEU A 194 14.41 -23.44 9.49
C LEU A 194 15.90 -23.10 9.62
N LYS A 195 16.51 -23.27 10.81
CA LYS A 195 17.96 -23.20 10.93
C LYS A 195 18.51 -24.39 10.15
N VAL A 196 19.01 -24.10 8.95
CA VAL A 196 19.78 -25.07 8.19
C VAL A 196 21.01 -25.39 9.05
N ASP A 197 21.11 -26.64 9.49
CA ASP A 197 22.35 -27.15 10.09
C ASP A 197 23.45 -26.97 9.03
N ASN A 198 24.26 -25.93 9.20
CA ASN A 198 25.40 -25.64 8.36
C ASN A 198 26.55 -26.62 8.66
N GLU A 199 26.29 -27.92 8.57
CA GLU A 199 27.31 -28.96 8.45
C GLU A 199 26.82 -30.01 7.43
N GLY A 200 26.87 -29.63 6.15
CA GLY A 200 27.03 -30.58 5.06
C GLY A 200 25.78 -30.95 4.27
N THR A 201 25.21 -30.02 3.50
CA THR A 201 24.76 -30.34 2.12
C THR A 201 24.50 -29.08 1.30
N VAL A 202 25.54 -28.55 0.66
CA VAL A 202 25.36 -27.72 -0.54
C VAL A 202 24.98 -28.68 -1.67
N LYS A 203 23.68 -28.88 -1.90
CA LYS A 203 23.17 -29.37 -3.19
C LYS A 203 22.35 -28.26 -3.81
N SER A 204 22.85 -27.82 -4.95
CA SER A 204 22.34 -26.72 -5.76
C SER A 204 20.83 -26.82 -6.02
N SER A 205 20.09 -25.84 -5.51
CA SER A 205 18.74 -25.58 -6.00
C SER A 205 18.86 -24.92 -7.38
N ARG A 206 18.73 -25.72 -8.43
CA ARG A 206 18.47 -25.22 -9.78
C ARG A 206 17.16 -24.42 -9.73
N SER A 207 17.24 -23.13 -10.05
CA SER A 207 16.08 -22.30 -10.34
C SER A 207 15.30 -22.90 -11.51
N ASP A 208 14.02 -23.17 -11.28
CA ASP A 208 13.07 -23.66 -12.27
C ASP A 208 12.76 -22.55 -13.30
N PRO A 209 13.10 -22.71 -14.60
CA PRO A 209 12.95 -21.65 -15.60
C PRO A 209 11.49 -21.43 -16.05
N THR A 210 10.53 -22.15 -15.47
CA THR A 210 9.11 -22.08 -15.84
C THR A 210 8.37 -20.86 -15.29
N LEU A 211 8.95 -20.12 -14.34
CA LEU A 211 8.34 -18.92 -13.76
C LEU A 211 8.61 -17.60 -14.52
N THR A 212 9.38 -17.63 -15.61
CA THR A 212 9.74 -16.44 -16.40
C THR A 212 8.97 -16.27 -17.72
N SER A 213 8.00 -17.14 -18.07
CA SER A 213 7.39 -17.15 -19.41
C SER A 213 6.15 -16.26 -19.61
N PHE A 214 5.68 -15.50 -18.62
CA PHE A 214 4.44 -14.72 -18.72
C PHE A 214 4.61 -13.23 -19.12
N ARG A 215 5.76 -12.81 -19.65
CA ARG A 215 5.98 -11.38 -19.98
C ARG A 215 6.32 -11.06 -21.44
N GLU A 216 6.02 -11.96 -22.37
CA GLU A 216 6.13 -11.68 -23.81
C GLU A 216 4.88 -12.15 -24.56
N ARG A 217 3.76 -11.44 -24.39
CA ARG A 217 2.61 -11.57 -25.30
C ARG A 217 1.64 -10.40 -25.22
N GLU A 218 2.15 -9.17 -25.32
CA GLU A 218 1.28 -8.01 -25.57
C GLU A 218 2.03 -6.82 -26.21
N THR A 219 2.75 -7.07 -27.30
CA THR A 219 3.12 -6.01 -28.25
C THR A 219 2.90 -6.51 -29.66
N GLY A 220 1.63 -6.58 -30.06
CA GLY A 220 1.22 -6.96 -31.40
C GLY A 220 -0.05 -6.25 -31.80
N ARG A 221 0.08 -5.03 -32.34
CA ARG A 221 -0.67 -4.49 -33.50
C ARG A 221 -0.70 -2.96 -33.52
N ARG A 222 0.08 -2.37 -34.43
CA ARG A 222 -0.35 -1.43 -35.49
C ARG A 222 0.87 -0.64 -35.98
N ARG A 223 1.52 -1.12 -37.03
CA ARG A 223 2.18 -0.25 -38.00
C ARG A 223 1.47 -0.47 -39.34
N SER A 224 0.61 0.48 -39.67
CA SER A 224 0.07 0.65 -41.01
C SER A 224 1.23 0.95 -41.96
N SER A 225 1.28 0.16 -43.03
CA SER A 225 2.12 0.35 -44.20
C SER A 225 1.84 1.69 -44.88
N SER A 226 2.89 2.48 -45.13
CA SER A 226 2.90 3.53 -46.16
C SER A 226 3.91 3.13 -47.23
N PRO A 227 3.57 3.21 -48.53
CA PRO A 227 4.48 2.82 -49.60
C PRO A 227 5.52 3.92 -49.86
N ALA A 228 6.74 3.49 -50.16
CA ALA A 228 7.85 4.34 -50.55
C ALA A 228 7.58 4.98 -51.92
N MET A 229 7.69 6.31 -52.01
CA MET A 229 8.00 6.99 -53.27
C MET A 229 9.49 7.31 -53.29
N SER A 230 10.14 6.82 -54.33
CA SER A 230 11.49 7.16 -54.76
C SER A 230 11.54 8.61 -55.24
N GLU A 231 12.41 9.42 -54.65
CA GLU A 231 12.88 10.66 -55.26
C GLU A 231 14.34 10.50 -55.70
N ASN A 232 14.51 10.71 -57.01
CA ASN A 232 15.76 10.83 -57.74
C ASN A 232 16.69 11.87 -57.12
N LYS A 233 17.98 11.57 -57.10
CA LYS A 233 19.02 12.58 -57.19
C LYS A 233 19.73 12.44 -58.53
N MET A 234 19.38 13.33 -59.45
CA MET A 234 20.35 14.11 -60.23
C MET A 234 19.71 15.47 -60.53
#